data_AF-A0A6P6QXT8-F1
#
_entry.id   AF-A0A6P6QXT8-F1
#
_cell.length_a   1.000
_cell.length_b   1.000
_cell.length_c   1.000
_cell.angle_alpha   90.00
_cell.angle_beta   90.00
_cell.angle_gamma   90.00
#
_symmetry.space_group_name_H-M   'P 1'
#
loop_
_entity.id
_entity.type
_entity.pdbx_description
1 polymer ?
#
loop_
_entity_poly.entity_id
_entity_poly.type
_entity_poly.pdbx_seq_one_letter_code
_entity_poly.pdbx_strand_id
1 'polypeptide(L)'
;MLDIGRDLSAQVPVTVPDTITSWDTAAFCLSSQGLGLAPPAQHTVLQPFFLELSLPYSIIRGEIFELKATVFNYLSKCIMVKVTPAPFSNYTLKASSDEQYSSCLCAN
;
A
#
# COMPACT_ATOMS: atom_id res chain seq x y z
N MET A 1 19.91 -1.22 17.79
CA MET A 1 20.30 -2.38 18.61
C MET A 1 19.55 -2.26 19.93
N LEU A 2 18.77 -3.27 20.29
CA LEU A 2 17.93 -3.26 21.50
C LEU A 2 18.65 -4.07 22.58
N ASP A 3 18.75 -3.51 23.79
CA ASP A 3 19.24 -4.26 24.95
C ASP A 3 18.06 -5.01 25.58
N ILE A 4 18.21 -6.32 25.76
CA ILE A 4 17.16 -7.24 26.23
C ILE A 4 17.17 -7.36 27.76
N GLY A 5 18.17 -6.81 28.44
CA GLY A 5 18.22 -6.77 29.90
C GLY A 5 18.14 -8.16 30.55
N ARG A 6 17.57 -8.22 31.77
CA ARG A 6 17.33 -9.49 32.50
C ARG A 6 15.98 -10.13 32.16
N ASP A 7 15.24 -9.44 31.32
CA ASP A 7 13.83 -9.60 30.97
C ASP A 7 13.65 -10.72 29.94
N LEU A 8 14.76 -11.16 29.32
CA LEU A 8 14.88 -12.12 28.21
C LEU A 8 14.01 -11.80 26.97
N SER A 9 13.27 -10.69 26.99
CA SER A 9 12.35 -10.27 25.94
C SER A 9 12.22 -8.76 25.91
N ALA A 10 12.07 -8.20 24.70
CA ALA A 10 11.80 -6.78 24.51
C ALA A 10 10.90 -6.61 23.27
N GLN A 11 9.96 -5.66 23.35
CA GLN A 11 8.99 -5.38 22.28
C GLN A 11 9.24 -3.99 21.71
N VAL A 12 9.25 -3.87 20.38
CA VAL A 12 9.40 -2.59 19.67
C VAL A 12 8.19 -2.44 18.74
N PRO A 13 7.20 -1.61 19.10
CA PRO A 13 6.09 -1.32 18.21
C PRO A 13 6.58 -0.47 17.03
N VAL A 14 6.30 -0.91 15.81
CA VAL A 14 6.58 -0.15 14.58
C VAL A 14 5.31 -0.12 13.74
N THR A 15 4.95 1.06 13.26
CA THR A 15 3.82 1.23 12.35
C THR A 15 4.26 0.89 10.93
N VAL A 16 3.57 -0.06 10.32
CA VAL A 16 3.75 -0.40 8.91
C VAL A 16 3.21 0.73 8.01
N PRO A 17 3.83 1.02 6.86
CA PRO A 17 3.28 1.97 5.89
C PRO A 17 1.90 1.55 5.37
N ASP A 18 1.11 2.52 4.90
CA ASP A 18 -0.25 2.31 4.34
C ASP A 18 -0.25 1.59 2.97
N THR A 19 0.89 1.08 2.52
CA THR A 19 1.01 0.37 1.24
C THR A 19 0.77 -1.12 1.43
N ILE A 20 0.08 -1.74 0.48
CA ILE A 20 -0.17 -3.19 0.45
C ILE A 20 1.15 -3.88 0.14
N THR A 21 1.84 -4.35 1.17
CA THR A 21 3.18 -4.91 1.04
C THR A 21 3.38 -5.99 2.09
N SER A 22 4.07 -7.06 1.70
CA SER A 22 4.57 -8.08 2.63
C SER A 22 5.95 -7.66 3.14
N TRP A 23 6.10 -7.68 4.45
CA TRP A 23 7.32 -7.34 5.15
C TRP A 23 8.00 -8.59 5.64
N ASP A 24 9.20 -8.87 5.13
CA ASP A 24 10.05 -9.91 5.64
C ASP A 24 10.97 -9.33 6.71
N THR A 25 10.89 -9.87 7.92
CA THR A 25 11.66 -9.42 9.07
C THR A 25 12.72 -10.46 9.43
N ALA A 26 13.94 -10.00 9.65
CA ALA A 26 15.06 -10.80 10.10
C ALA A 26 15.64 -10.17 11.37
N ALA A 27 15.99 -11.01 12.34
CA ALA A 27 16.55 -10.58 13.62
C ALA A 27 17.74 -11.45 14.02
N PHE A 28 18.68 -10.85 14.73
CA PHE A 28 19.82 -11.53 15.32
C PHE A 28 20.12 -10.96 16.71
N CYS A 29 20.68 -11.80 17.58
CA CYS A 29 21.05 -11.47 18.95
C CYS A 29 22.55 -11.65 19.17
N LEU A 30 23.17 -10.73 19.90
CA LEU A 30 24.57 -10.81 20.29
C LEU A 30 24.67 -10.89 21.82
N SER A 31 25.50 -11.81 22.32
CA SER A 31 25.77 -11.97 23.74
C SER A 31 27.25 -12.33 23.97
N SER A 32 27.68 -12.37 25.23
CA SER A 32 28.99 -12.91 25.60
C SER A 32 29.19 -14.37 25.19
N GLN A 33 28.10 -15.11 24.94
CA GLN A 33 28.11 -16.51 24.51
C GLN A 33 28.15 -16.65 22.97
N GLY A 34 27.97 -15.55 22.23
CA GLY A 34 28.05 -15.55 20.76
C GLY A 34 26.84 -14.90 20.08
N LEU A 35 26.68 -15.23 18.79
CA LEU A 35 25.63 -14.75 17.88
C LEU A 35 24.51 -15.80 17.75
N GLY A 36 23.26 -15.35 17.85
CA GLY A 36 22.07 -16.14 17.51
C GLY A 36 21.30 -15.50 16.35
N LEU A 37 20.78 -16.30 15.44
CA LEU A 37 19.92 -15.86 14.32
C LEU A 37 18.49 -16.35 14.56
N ALA A 38 17.51 -15.46 14.42
CA ALA A 38 16.10 -15.82 14.47
C ALA A 38 15.60 -16.27 13.07
N PRO A 39 14.64 -17.21 13.00
CA PRO A 39 13.93 -17.49 11.75
C PRO A 39 13.29 -16.21 11.18
N PRO A 40 13.29 -16.02 9.85
CA PRO A 40 12.56 -14.91 9.24
C PRO A 40 11.07 -14.98 9.56
N ALA A 41 10.45 -13.84 9.83
CA ALA A 41 9.01 -13.72 10.01
C ALA A 41 8.42 -12.79 8.94
N GLN A 42 7.32 -13.22 8.31
CA GLN A 42 6.65 -12.46 7.26
C GLN A 42 5.33 -11.89 7.77
N HIS A 43 5.09 -10.61 7.48
CA HIS A 43 3.85 -9.91 7.82
C HIS A 43 3.27 -9.23 6.59
N THR A 44 2.07 -9.64 6.18
CA THR A 44 1.36 -9.02 5.05
C THR A 44 0.43 -7.92 5.55
N VAL A 45 0.64 -6.72 5.04
CA VAL A 45 -0.24 -5.57 5.30
C VAL A 45 -1.19 -5.44 4.13
N LEU A 46 -2.49 -5.46 4.42
CA LEU A 46 -3.53 -5.33 3.41
C LEU A 46 -4.42 -4.14 3.75
N GLN A 47 -4.64 -3.29 2.77
CA GLN A 47 -5.69 -2.28 2.80
C GLN A 47 -6.93 -2.86 2.09
N PRO A 48 -8.07 -3.02 2.79
CA PRO A 48 -9.23 -3.73 2.24
C PRO A 48 -9.98 -2.93 1.16
N PHE A 49 -9.67 -1.65 0.98
CA PHE A 49 -10.25 -0.80 -0.06
C PHE A 49 -9.22 0.25 -0.50
N PHE A 50 -8.86 0.25 -1.79
CA PHE A 50 -7.83 1.13 -2.32
C PHE A 50 -8.01 1.39 -3.82
N LEU A 51 -7.33 2.42 -4.33
CA LEU A 51 -7.29 2.80 -5.74
C LEU A 51 -5.84 2.71 -6.23
N GLU A 52 -5.65 2.06 -7.38
CA GLU A 52 -4.37 1.95 -8.06
C GLU A 52 -4.41 2.69 -9.41
N LEU A 53 -3.36 3.44 -9.73
CA LEU A 53 -3.20 4.12 -11.01
C LEU A 53 -2.21 3.36 -11.90
N SER A 54 -2.61 3.01 -13.11
CA SER A 54 -1.72 2.41 -14.10
C SER A 54 -0.92 3.51 -14.83
N LEU A 55 0.20 3.91 -14.24
CA LEU A 55 1.09 4.93 -14.79
C LEU A 55 2.24 4.29 -15.57
N PRO A 56 2.57 4.78 -16.79
CA PRO A 56 3.80 4.40 -17.46
C PRO A 56 5.01 4.98 -16.71
N TYR A 57 6.20 4.46 -17.01
CA TYR A 57 7.45 4.98 -16.43
C TYR A 57 7.64 6.49 -16.66
N SER A 58 7.24 6.98 -17.83
CA SER A 58 7.33 8.40 -18.19
C SER A 58 6.23 8.79 -19.17
N ILE A 59 5.88 10.08 -19.17
CA ILE A 59 4.89 10.69 -20.06
C ILE A 59 5.58 11.84 -20.80
N ILE A 60 5.31 11.99 -22.10
CA ILE A 60 5.84 13.09 -22.91
C ILE A 60 4.96 14.32 -22.70
N ARG A 61 5.59 15.44 -22.34
CA ARG A 61 4.85 16.71 -22.15
C ARG A 61 4.23 17.15 -23.48
N GLY A 62 2.94 17.45 -23.45
CA GLY A 62 2.17 17.90 -24.62
C GLY A 62 1.42 16.79 -25.33
N GLU A 63 1.69 15.52 -25.01
CA GLU A 63 0.93 14.38 -25.52
C GLU A 63 -0.29 14.05 -24.64
N ILE A 64 -1.27 13.39 -25.25
CA ILE A 64 -2.46 12.88 -24.57
C ILE A 64 -2.24 11.40 -24.31
N PHE A 65 -2.51 10.96 -23.08
CA PHE A 65 -2.47 9.55 -22.71
C PHE A 65 -3.75 9.17 -21.96
N GLU A 66 -4.08 7.88 -21.99
CA GLU A 66 -5.18 7.31 -21.23
C GLU A 66 -4.69 6.97 -19.81
N LEU A 67 -5.21 7.67 -18.80
CA LEU A 67 -4.96 7.35 -17.39
C LEU A 67 -6.00 6.35 -16.89
N LYS A 68 -5.55 5.15 -16.52
CA LYS A 68 -6.42 4.11 -15.95
C LYS A 68 -6.31 4.10 -14.42
N ALA A 69 -7.46 4.08 -13.77
CA ALA A 69 -7.58 3.94 -12.33
C ALA A 69 -8.43 2.70 -12.02
N THR A 70 -7.91 1.81 -11.17
CA THR A 70 -8.59 0.58 -10.75
C THR A 70 -8.91 0.69 -9.27
N VAL A 71 -10.17 0.48 -8.91
CA VAL A 71 -10.60 0.45 -7.51
C VAL A 71 -10.77 -1.00 -7.08
N PHE A 72 -10.10 -1.37 -5.99
CA PHE A 72 -10.18 -2.69 -5.41
C PHE A 72 -11.03 -2.64 -4.14
N ASN A 73 -12.02 -3.54 -4.05
CA ASN A 73 -12.86 -3.72 -2.87
C ASN A 73 -12.76 -5.16 -2.36
N TYR A 74 -12.08 -5.33 -1.22
CA TYR A 74 -11.98 -6.59 -0.49
C TYR A 74 -12.85 -6.58 0.79
N LEU A 75 -13.69 -5.56 0.98
CA LEU A 75 -14.71 -5.57 2.05
C LEU A 75 -15.80 -6.57 1.69
N SER A 76 -16.44 -7.19 2.69
CA SER A 76 -17.52 -8.16 2.51
C SER A 76 -18.85 -7.58 1.99
N LYS A 77 -18.87 -6.31 1.58
CA LYS A 77 -20.08 -5.57 1.20
C LYS A 77 -19.89 -4.87 -0.12
N CYS A 78 -20.99 -4.71 -0.87
CA CYS A 78 -21.04 -3.80 -2.00
C CYS A 78 -21.10 -2.36 -1.52
N ILE A 79 -20.25 -1.52 -2.10
CA ILE A 79 -20.15 -0.10 -1.78
C ILE A 79 -20.30 0.74 -3.04
N MET A 80 -20.98 1.88 -2.88
CA MET A 80 -21.11 2.88 -3.93
C MET A 80 -19.83 3.71 -3.96
N VAL A 81 -19.03 3.59 -5.03
CA VAL A 81 -17.77 4.34 -5.15
C VAL A 81 -17.94 5.45 -6.17
N LYS A 82 -17.42 6.64 -5.84
CA LYS A 82 -17.29 7.77 -6.76
C LYS A 82 -15.83 8.19 -6.82
N VAL A 83 -15.26 8.22 -8.02
CA VAL A 83 -13.87 8.62 -8.26
C VAL A 83 -13.84 10.04 -8.80
N THR A 84 -13.05 10.89 -8.19
CA THR A 84 -12.86 12.28 -8.62
C THR A 84 -11.38 12.61 -8.68
N PRO A 85 -10.90 13.26 -9.75
CA PRO A 85 -9.54 13.72 -9.81
C PRO A 85 -9.30 14.88 -8.83
N ALA A 86 -8.10 14.91 -8.24
CA ALA A 86 -7.65 16.06 -7.46
C ALA A 86 -7.27 17.22 -8.39
N PRO A 87 -7.53 18.48 -8.02
CA PRO A 87 -7.10 19.64 -8.79
C PRO A 87 -5.57 19.75 -8.79
N PHE A 88 -4.98 19.91 -9.97
CA PHE A 88 -3.53 20.09 -10.15
C PHE A 88 -3.22 21.05 -11.30
N SER A 89 -2.12 21.79 -11.18
CA SER A 89 -1.68 22.77 -12.20
C SER A 89 -0.90 22.17 -13.37
N ASN A 90 -0.39 20.95 -13.22
CA ASN A 90 0.61 20.37 -14.13
C ASN A 90 0.03 19.44 -15.21
N TYR A 91 -1.25 19.10 -15.11
CA TYR A 91 -1.95 18.24 -16.06
C TYR A 91 -3.42 18.63 -16.17
N THR A 92 -4.06 18.25 -17.27
CA THR A 92 -5.49 18.43 -17.49
C THR A 92 -6.12 17.08 -17.74
N LEU A 93 -7.11 16.72 -16.92
CA LEU A 93 -7.87 15.49 -17.11
C LEU A 93 -9.15 15.81 -17.88
N LYS A 94 -9.37 15.07 -18.95
CA LYS A 94 -10.64 15.05 -19.67
C LYS A 94 -11.33 13.75 -19.32
N ALA A 95 -12.59 13.84 -18.89
CA ALA A 95 -13.38 12.64 -18.65
C ALA A 95 -13.53 11.87 -19.95
N SER A 96 -13.34 10.55 -19.89
CA SER A 96 -13.54 9.67 -21.05
C SER A 96 -15.02 9.43 -21.36
N SER A 97 -15.93 9.74 -20.43
CA SER A 97 -17.38 9.59 -20.55
C SER A 97 -18.10 10.75 -19.87
N ASP A 98 -19.32 11.07 -20.35
CA ASP A 98 -20.21 12.08 -19.73
C ASP A 98 -20.76 11.65 -18.36
N GLU A 99 -20.60 10.38 -17.98
CA GLU A 99 -20.97 9.89 -16.66
C GLU A 99 -19.85 10.11 -15.63
N GLN A 100 -20.24 10.70 -14.52
CA GLN A 100 -19.43 10.82 -13.31
C GLN A 100 -19.05 9.43 -12.83
N TYR A 101 -17.74 9.07 -12.82
CA TYR A 101 -17.17 7.75 -12.48
C TYR A 101 -17.68 7.17 -11.14
N SER A 102 -18.91 6.69 -11.15
CA SER A 102 -19.65 6.24 -9.97
C SER A 102 -20.20 4.87 -10.26
N SER A 103 -19.77 3.86 -9.51
CA SER A 103 -20.21 2.48 -9.73
C SER A 103 -20.25 1.69 -8.43
N CYS A 104 -21.22 0.78 -8.32
CA CYS A 104 -21.39 -0.07 -7.17
C CYS A 104 -20.40 -1.22 -7.29
N LEU A 105 -19.42 -1.28 -6.40
CA LEU A 105 -18.37 -2.28 -6.41
C LEU A 105 -18.60 -3.26 -5.26
N CYS A 106 -18.87 -4.52 -5.60
CA CYS A 106 -19.02 -5.61 -4.66
C CYS A 106 -17.67 -6.22 -4.29
N ALA A 107 -17.66 -6.97 -3.18
CA ALA A 107 -16.56 -7.87 -2.86
C ALA A 107 -16.29 -8.79 -4.04
N ASN A 108 -15.02 -9.04 -4.33
CA ASN A 108 -14.63 -10.09 -5.26
C ASN A 108 -14.83 -11.48 -4.64
#